data_AF-A0A937TWC0-F1
#
_entry.id   AF-A0A937TWC0-F1
#
_cell.length_a   1.000
_cell.length_b   1.000
_cell.length_c   1.000
_cell.angle_alpha   90.00
_cell.angle_beta   90.00
_cell.angle_gamma   90.00
#
_symmetry.space_group_name_H-M   'P 1'
#
loop_
_entity.id
_entity.type
_entity.pdbx_description
1 polymer ?
#
loop_
_entity_poly.entity_id
_entity_poly.type
_entity_poly.pdbx_seq_one_letter_code
_entity_poly.pdbx_strand_id
1 'polypeptide(L)'
;MANEEKAAIQGIGLVLNFVDVTVTLPVEVLPGCIFRRATDGEVESFKRFFLCHGDRGRRAITMLQSDPPQSYGQNWQPLDRRQWRYWVIETTRGNGLMEVGMASHLTHVELRCDRFFINLPTPERMEAAGQLSGNPLCVFSLFGLPQPLRLDKAVLEDIRQTGESLAKLDTERHKPIRATIEMNYSLADMGFFDQGSGEVRLFVLGLFGVIESLITHSPKAGHDSLTHQIKTKMNLLNRRFDEPLDYSCFDDGPPDTLWSRLYSYRSAIAHGGQADFGGKHQVLKDERTVTTFLRYTAKALLRYALREPDLVLDLRAC
;
A
#
# COMPACT_ATOMS: atom_id res chain seq x y z
N MET A 1 27.00 38.28 6.06
CA MET A 1 26.63 36.91 6.45
C MET A 1 25.94 36.29 5.24
N ALA A 2 26.69 35.54 4.44
CA ALA A 2 26.13 34.78 3.34
C ALA A 2 25.30 33.65 3.95
N ASN A 3 24.02 33.61 3.61
CA ASN A 3 23.14 32.51 3.97
C ASN A 3 23.66 31.30 3.18
N GLU A 4 24.47 30.44 3.81
CA GLU A 4 24.82 29.15 3.23
C GLU A 4 23.49 28.45 2.94
N GLU A 5 23.12 28.39 1.65
CA GLU A 5 22.12 27.46 1.15
C GLU A 5 22.58 26.09 1.61
N LYS A 6 22.02 25.61 2.73
CA LYS A 6 22.12 24.20 3.09
C LYS A 6 21.61 23.44 1.88
N ALA A 7 22.52 22.81 1.14
CA ALA A 7 22.18 21.93 0.04
C ALA A 7 21.08 21.00 0.55
N ALA A 8 19.88 21.14 -0.01
CA ALA A 8 18.74 20.35 0.43
C ALA A 8 19.12 18.89 0.28
N ILE A 9 19.00 18.12 1.36
CA ILE A 9 19.31 16.68 1.34
C ILE A 9 18.39 16.04 0.30
N GLN A 10 18.99 15.59 -0.80
CA GLN A 10 18.29 14.93 -1.88
C GLN A 10 18.16 13.45 -1.53
N GLY A 11 16.91 13.01 -1.30
CA GLY A 11 16.57 11.62 -1.06
C GLY A 11 16.18 10.92 -2.36
N ILE A 12 16.56 9.66 -2.51
CA ILE A 12 16.19 8.83 -3.66
C ILE A 12 15.56 7.54 -3.14
N GLY A 13 14.32 7.28 -3.52
CA GLY A 13 13.60 6.04 -3.23
C GLY A 13 13.63 5.10 -4.43
N LEU A 14 14.11 3.87 -4.27
CA LEU A 14 14.02 2.85 -5.33
C LEU A 14 12.60 2.26 -5.37
N VAL A 15 11.95 2.31 -6.53
CA VAL A 15 10.64 1.66 -6.73
C VAL A 15 10.86 0.16 -6.91
N LEU A 16 10.32 -0.62 -5.97
CA LEU A 16 10.55 -2.06 -5.90
C LEU A 16 9.52 -2.86 -6.71
N ASN A 17 8.34 -2.30 -6.99
CA ASN A 17 7.35 -3.00 -7.81
C ASN A 17 7.88 -3.23 -9.22
N PHE A 18 7.46 -4.35 -9.81
CA PHE A 18 7.61 -4.56 -11.23
C PHE A 18 6.61 -3.66 -11.98
N VAL A 19 7.08 -2.50 -12.45
CA VAL A 19 6.24 -1.50 -13.16
C VAL A 19 6.58 -1.42 -14.64
N ASP A 20 5.53 -1.28 -15.46
CA ASP A 20 5.62 -0.90 -16.87
C ASP A 20 5.20 0.56 -17.03
N VAL A 21 6.13 1.42 -17.43
CA VAL A 21 5.95 2.87 -17.43
C VAL A 21 5.62 3.35 -18.84
N THR A 22 4.43 3.93 -18.99
CA THR A 22 3.91 4.40 -20.29
C THR A 22 3.89 5.92 -20.42
N VAL A 23 4.26 6.65 -19.36
CA VAL A 23 4.36 8.12 -19.36
C VAL A 23 5.72 8.62 -19.82
N THR A 24 5.77 9.86 -20.30
CA THR A 24 7.03 10.57 -20.55
C THR A 24 7.71 10.90 -19.22
N LEU A 25 9.01 10.63 -19.13
CA LEU A 25 9.84 10.87 -17.95
C LEU A 25 10.88 11.96 -18.20
N PRO A 26 11.34 12.68 -17.15
CA PRO A 26 10.88 12.60 -15.76
C PRO A 26 9.48 13.21 -15.55
N VAL A 27 8.79 12.80 -14.48
CA VAL A 27 7.45 13.31 -14.15
C VAL A 27 7.33 13.55 -12.65
N GLU A 28 6.69 14.65 -12.26
CA GLU A 28 6.41 14.97 -10.86
C GLU A 28 5.17 14.20 -10.38
N VAL A 29 5.32 13.41 -9.31
CA VAL A 29 4.24 12.58 -8.72
C VAL A 29 3.51 13.34 -7.61
N LEU A 30 4.29 14.06 -6.79
CA LEU A 30 3.84 14.99 -5.76
C LEU A 30 4.77 16.21 -5.78
N PRO A 31 4.36 17.37 -5.24
CA PRO A 31 5.22 18.54 -5.15
C PRO A 31 6.60 18.21 -4.56
N GLY A 32 7.66 18.40 -5.35
CA GLY A 32 9.05 18.13 -5.01
C GLY A 32 9.46 16.65 -5.05
N CYS A 33 8.64 15.77 -5.64
CA CYS A 33 8.88 14.33 -5.79
C CYS A 33 8.84 13.92 -7.27
N ILE A 34 10.00 13.59 -7.84
CA ILE A 34 10.17 13.31 -9.27
C ILE A 34 10.37 11.81 -9.51
N PHE A 35 9.48 11.20 -10.28
CA PHE A 35 9.63 9.83 -10.78
C PHE A 35 10.44 9.83 -12.08
N ARG A 36 11.51 9.02 -12.13
CA ARG A 36 12.44 8.95 -13.27
C ARG A 36 13.16 7.61 -13.34
N ARG A 37 13.90 7.41 -14.43
CA ARG A 37 14.91 6.34 -14.52
C ARG A 37 16.06 6.61 -13.57
N ALA A 38 16.59 5.53 -13.00
CA ALA A 38 17.85 5.59 -12.28
C ALA A 38 19.00 5.97 -13.22
N THR A 39 19.96 6.74 -12.72
CA THR A 39 21.24 7.00 -13.40
C THR A 39 22.15 5.78 -13.34
N ASP A 40 23.19 5.74 -14.17
CA ASP A 40 24.15 4.62 -14.13
C ASP A 40 24.83 4.49 -12.76
N GLY A 41 25.16 5.60 -12.10
CA GLY A 41 25.76 5.60 -10.75
C GLY A 41 24.79 5.09 -9.67
N GLU A 42 23.51 5.43 -9.78
CA GLU A 42 22.45 4.90 -8.91
C GLU A 42 22.28 3.38 -9.12
N VAL A 43 22.22 2.92 -10.37
CA VAL A 43 22.12 1.48 -10.71
C VAL A 43 23.26 0.68 -10.11
N GLU A 44 24.51 1.15 -10.23
CA GLU A 44 25.65 0.45 -9.63
C GLU A 44 25.62 0.47 -8.10
N SER A 45 25.10 1.54 -7.49
CA SER A 45 24.90 1.61 -6.04
C SER A 45 23.82 0.62 -5.57
N PHE A 46 22.71 0.51 -6.28
CA PHE A 46 21.65 -0.47 -6.00
C PHE A 46 22.16 -1.90 -6.16
N LYS A 47 22.92 -2.19 -7.22
CA LYS A 47 23.53 -3.51 -7.41
C LYS A 47 24.46 -3.87 -6.25
N ARG A 48 25.36 -2.98 -5.85
CA ARG A 48 26.25 -3.22 -4.70
C ARG A 48 25.44 -3.51 -3.44
N PHE A 49 24.42 -2.69 -3.16
CA PHE A 49 23.52 -2.90 -2.04
C PHE A 49 22.85 -4.28 -2.08
N PHE A 50 22.26 -4.66 -3.22
CA PHE A 50 21.62 -5.96 -3.35
C PHE A 50 22.62 -7.09 -3.20
N LEU A 51 23.80 -7.02 -3.81
CA LEU A 51 24.82 -8.06 -3.71
C LEU A 51 25.29 -8.32 -2.27
N CYS A 52 25.26 -7.31 -1.38
CA CYS A 52 25.51 -7.51 0.06
C CYS A 52 24.51 -8.46 0.75
N HIS A 53 23.36 -8.73 0.12
CA HIS A 53 22.31 -9.63 0.62
C HIS A 53 22.35 -11.02 -0.05
N GLY A 54 23.48 -11.39 -0.65
CA GLY A 54 23.71 -12.74 -1.21
C GLY A 54 22.74 -13.11 -2.33
N ASP A 55 22.28 -14.36 -2.33
CA ASP A 55 21.43 -14.91 -3.39
C ASP A 55 20.10 -14.17 -3.56
N ARG A 56 19.52 -13.71 -2.45
CA ARG A 56 18.26 -12.95 -2.48
C ARG A 56 18.45 -11.64 -3.25
N GLY A 57 19.55 -10.94 -2.98
CA GLY A 57 19.93 -9.75 -3.72
C GLY A 57 20.21 -9.97 -5.19
N ARG A 58 20.91 -11.07 -5.54
CA ARG A 58 21.12 -11.45 -6.95
C ARG A 58 19.78 -11.65 -7.67
N ARG A 59 18.82 -12.32 -7.04
CA ARG A 59 17.47 -12.49 -7.62
C ARG A 59 16.76 -11.16 -7.83
N ALA A 60 16.84 -10.23 -6.88
CA ALA A 60 16.26 -8.89 -7.05
C ALA A 60 16.88 -8.15 -8.25
N ILE A 61 18.19 -8.23 -8.45
CA ILE A 61 18.86 -7.69 -9.64
C ILE A 61 18.32 -8.35 -10.91
N THR A 62 18.24 -9.67 -10.95
CA THR A 62 17.69 -10.41 -12.11
C THR A 62 16.29 -9.94 -12.45
N MET A 63 15.41 -9.74 -11.46
CA MET A 63 14.04 -9.24 -11.69
C MET A 63 14.00 -7.85 -12.33
N LEU A 64 14.96 -6.97 -12.01
CA LEU A 64 15.05 -5.63 -12.60
C LEU A 64 15.69 -5.62 -14.00
N GLN A 65 16.37 -6.70 -14.37
CA GLN A 65 17.19 -6.81 -15.58
C GLN A 65 16.77 -7.92 -16.53
N SER A 66 15.68 -8.62 -16.26
CA SER A 66 15.26 -9.77 -17.05
C SER A 66 13.76 -9.96 -17.00
N ASP A 67 13.15 -10.38 -18.10
CA ASP A 67 11.74 -10.74 -18.12
C ASP A 67 11.49 -12.07 -17.39
N PRO A 68 10.37 -12.15 -16.63
CA PRO A 68 10.01 -13.37 -15.94
C PRO A 68 9.75 -14.49 -16.95
N PRO A 69 10.06 -15.75 -16.57
CA PRO A 69 9.77 -16.89 -17.44
C PRO A 69 8.27 -16.99 -17.73
N GLN A 70 7.90 -17.33 -18.97
CA GLN A 70 6.50 -17.51 -19.36
C GLN A 70 5.90 -18.81 -18.81
N SER A 71 6.74 -19.75 -18.39
CA SER A 71 6.33 -21.04 -17.85
C SER A 71 7.31 -21.54 -16.80
N TYR A 72 6.81 -22.36 -15.88
CA TYR A 72 7.65 -22.97 -14.83
C TYR A 72 8.81 -23.77 -15.46
N GLY A 73 10.02 -23.59 -14.93
CA GLY A 73 11.24 -24.24 -15.42
C GLY A 73 11.95 -23.53 -16.58
N GLN A 74 11.38 -22.45 -17.13
CA GLN A 74 12.11 -21.61 -18.09
C GLN A 74 13.07 -20.64 -17.39
N ASN A 75 14.11 -20.24 -18.10
CA ASN A 75 15.05 -19.23 -17.65
C ASN A 75 14.48 -17.82 -17.85
N TRP A 76 14.88 -16.92 -16.95
CA TRP A 76 14.68 -15.48 -17.12
C TRP A 76 15.36 -14.99 -18.40
N GLN A 77 14.68 -14.14 -19.16
CA GLN A 77 15.23 -13.60 -20.41
C GLN A 77 15.89 -12.25 -20.12
N PRO A 78 17.21 -12.10 -20.31
CA PRO A 78 17.89 -10.84 -20.00
C PRO A 78 17.35 -9.71 -20.89
N LEU A 79 17.15 -8.55 -20.28
CA LEU A 79 16.74 -7.32 -20.93
C LEU A 79 17.96 -6.53 -21.40
N ASP A 80 17.81 -5.78 -22.49
CA ASP A 80 18.79 -4.76 -22.85
C ASP A 80 18.91 -3.72 -21.73
N ARG A 81 20.10 -3.13 -21.57
CA ARG A 81 20.35 -2.13 -20.52
C ARG A 81 19.34 -0.99 -20.53
N ARG A 82 18.88 -0.57 -21.71
CA ARG A 82 17.88 0.50 -21.89
C ARG A 82 16.49 0.11 -21.39
N GLN A 83 16.22 -1.19 -21.27
CA GLN A 83 14.97 -1.77 -20.81
C GLN A 83 15.01 -2.17 -19.33
N TRP A 84 16.17 -2.07 -18.66
CA TRP A 84 16.23 -2.32 -17.22
C TRP A 84 15.25 -1.42 -16.46
N ARG A 85 14.69 -1.99 -15.38
CA ARG A 85 13.54 -1.45 -14.66
C ARG A 85 13.93 -0.80 -13.33
N TYR A 86 15.05 -0.09 -13.33
CA TYR A 86 15.48 0.71 -12.19
C TYR A 86 14.77 2.06 -12.25
N TRP A 87 13.68 2.17 -11.49
CA TRP A 87 12.90 3.39 -11.37
C TRP A 87 13.09 3.99 -9.99
N VAL A 88 13.19 5.31 -9.91
CA VAL A 88 13.38 6.01 -8.65
C VAL A 88 12.40 7.15 -8.50
N ILE A 89 12.09 7.45 -7.24
CA ILE A 89 11.46 8.70 -6.82
C ILE A 89 12.52 9.54 -6.14
N GLU A 90 12.89 10.64 -6.78
CA GLU A 90 13.76 11.64 -6.20
C GLU A 90 12.93 12.65 -5.41
N THR A 91 13.38 13.03 -4.22
CA THR A 91 12.72 14.05 -3.40
C THR A 91 13.71 15.05 -2.83
N THR A 92 13.30 16.32 -2.82
CA THR A 92 13.99 17.39 -2.07
C THR A 92 13.40 17.60 -0.68
N ARG A 93 12.28 16.91 -0.38
CA ARG A 93 11.54 16.98 0.87
C ARG A 93 11.89 15.79 1.75
N GLY A 94 12.16 16.04 3.04
CA GLY A 94 12.55 14.99 4.00
C GLY A 94 11.57 13.82 4.09
N ASN A 95 10.26 14.10 3.98
CA ASN A 95 9.21 13.08 4.05
C ASN A 95 8.59 12.73 2.69
N GLY A 96 9.13 13.24 1.58
CA GLY A 96 8.47 13.11 0.26
C GLY A 96 8.24 11.65 -0.17
N LEU A 97 9.20 10.75 0.10
CA LEU A 97 9.05 9.32 -0.20
C LEU A 97 7.93 8.66 0.61
N MET A 98 7.82 9.00 1.90
CA MET A 98 6.76 8.49 2.75
C MET A 98 5.40 9.01 2.30
N GLU A 99 5.30 10.28 1.91
CA GLU A 99 4.07 10.87 1.39
C GLU A 99 3.62 10.21 0.07
N VAL A 100 4.55 9.97 -0.87
CA VAL A 100 4.24 9.22 -2.10
C VAL A 100 3.81 7.78 -1.78
N GLY A 101 4.51 7.12 -0.83
CA GLY A 101 4.16 5.79 -0.36
C GLY A 101 2.73 5.74 0.19
N MET A 102 2.40 6.63 1.13
CA MET A 102 1.06 6.73 1.72
C MET A 102 -0.01 7.05 0.68
N ALA A 103 0.22 8.02 -0.20
CA ALA A 103 -0.72 8.40 -1.24
C ALA A 103 -0.97 7.23 -2.20
N SER A 104 0.08 6.62 -2.74
CA SER A 104 -0.05 5.49 -3.66
C SER A 104 -0.68 4.26 -3.02
N HIS A 105 -0.44 4.03 -1.74
CA HIS A 105 -1.05 2.93 -0.99
C HIS A 105 -2.57 3.05 -0.90
N LEU A 106 -3.12 4.28 -0.93
CA LEU A 106 -4.56 4.52 -0.97
C LEU A 106 -5.15 4.45 -2.40
N THR A 107 -4.33 4.31 -3.44
CA THR A 107 -4.81 4.15 -4.83
C THR A 107 -4.90 2.67 -5.25
N HIS A 108 -5.35 2.42 -6.48
CA HIS A 108 -5.35 1.08 -7.07
C HIS A 108 -3.93 0.55 -7.36
N VAL A 109 -2.94 1.43 -7.57
CA VAL A 109 -1.55 1.05 -7.85
C VAL A 109 -0.64 1.54 -6.73
N GLU A 110 -0.08 0.60 -5.99
CA GLU A 110 0.81 0.92 -4.87
C GLU A 110 2.26 1.00 -5.34
N LEU A 111 2.86 2.19 -5.23
CA LEU A 111 4.28 2.40 -5.47
C LEU A 111 5.06 2.15 -4.18
N ARG A 112 5.84 1.08 -4.16
CA ARG A 112 6.70 0.70 -3.03
C ARG A 112 8.06 1.33 -3.18
N CYS A 113 8.32 2.29 -2.30
CA CYS A 113 9.55 3.07 -2.24
C CYS A 113 10.27 2.83 -0.91
N ASP A 114 10.19 1.62 -0.37
CA ASP A 114 10.57 1.28 1.01
C ASP A 114 12.09 1.41 1.28
N ARG A 115 12.89 1.62 0.22
CA ARG A 115 14.34 1.80 0.28
C ARG A 115 14.67 3.22 -0.12
N PHE A 116 15.30 3.95 0.80
CA PHE A 116 15.79 5.28 0.52
C PHE A 116 17.31 5.34 0.62
N PHE A 117 17.88 6.10 -0.30
CA PHE A 117 19.29 6.41 -0.39
C PHE A 117 19.42 7.91 -0.25
N ILE A 118 20.44 8.36 0.48
CA ILE A 118 20.74 9.78 0.58
C ILE A 118 22.01 10.02 -0.21
N ASN A 119 21.98 11.04 -1.06
CA ASN A 119 23.19 11.58 -1.65
C ASN A 119 23.98 12.27 -0.54
N LEU A 120 25.08 11.65 -0.12
CA LEU A 120 26.06 12.33 0.71
C LEU A 120 26.84 13.31 -0.18
N PRO A 121 27.35 14.43 0.38
CA PRO A 121 28.05 15.47 -0.38
C PRO A 121 29.37 15.02 -1.04
N THR A 122 29.73 13.74 -0.96
CA THR A 122 30.79 13.13 -1.76
C THR A 122 30.19 12.56 -3.06
N PRO A 123 30.47 13.14 -4.25
CA PRO A 123 29.83 12.79 -5.52
C PRO A 123 29.95 11.31 -5.94
N GLU A 124 30.85 10.57 -5.30
CA GLU A 124 31.21 9.19 -5.66
C GLU A 124 30.53 8.11 -4.79
N ARG A 125 29.78 8.50 -3.76
CA ARG A 125 29.15 7.53 -2.83
C ARG A 125 27.72 7.92 -2.45
N MET A 126 26.77 7.20 -3.04
CA MET A 126 25.47 6.98 -2.38
C MET A 126 25.66 5.96 -1.27
N GLU A 127 25.30 6.33 -0.06
CA GLU A 127 25.17 5.38 1.05
C GLU A 127 23.70 5.04 1.22
N ALA A 128 23.42 3.75 1.46
CA ALA A 128 22.10 3.34 1.88
C ALA A 128 21.84 3.98 3.25
N ALA A 129 21.00 5.00 3.27
CA ALA A 129 20.76 5.81 4.46
C ALA A 129 19.78 5.15 5.44
N GLY A 130 18.99 4.20 4.96
CA GLY A 130 18.09 3.43 5.79
C GLY A 130 17.01 2.71 5.01
N GLN A 131 15.99 2.30 5.76
CA GLN A 131 14.82 1.59 5.27
C GLN A 131 13.57 2.25 5.86
N LEU A 132 12.56 2.52 5.04
CA LEU A 132 11.30 3.12 5.51
C LEU A 132 10.40 2.07 6.18
N SER A 133 10.49 0.80 5.77
CA SER A 133 9.76 -0.33 6.38
C SER A 133 10.66 -1.24 7.22
N GLY A 134 10.11 -2.10 8.07
CA GLY A 134 10.90 -2.90 9.01
C GLY A 134 11.63 -4.12 8.42
N ASN A 135 11.21 -4.62 7.24
CA ASN A 135 11.66 -5.94 6.78
C ASN A 135 12.51 -5.90 5.49
N PRO A 136 13.84 -6.17 5.55
CA PRO A 136 14.70 -6.34 4.37
C PRO A 136 14.17 -7.38 3.38
N LEU A 137 13.29 -8.28 3.85
CA LEU A 137 12.73 -9.37 3.06
C LEU A 137 11.51 -8.99 2.22
N CYS A 138 10.90 -7.81 2.39
CA CYS A 138 9.79 -7.38 1.52
C CYS A 138 10.20 -7.16 0.06
N VAL A 139 11.49 -6.86 -0.21
CA VAL A 139 12.04 -6.85 -1.57
C VAL A 139 11.97 -8.25 -2.19
N PHE A 140 12.04 -9.28 -1.35
CA PHE A 140 12.15 -10.68 -1.75
C PHE A 140 10.80 -11.40 -1.74
N SER A 141 9.73 -10.85 -1.15
CA SER A 141 8.38 -11.42 -1.32
C SER A 141 7.79 -11.14 -2.71
N LEU A 142 8.49 -10.37 -3.56
CA LEU A 142 8.15 -10.18 -4.97
C LEU A 142 8.45 -11.42 -5.85
N PHE A 143 8.85 -12.56 -5.29
CA PHE A 143 9.23 -13.78 -6.04
C PHE A 143 8.06 -14.57 -6.68
N GLY A 144 6.81 -14.12 -6.58
CA GLY A 144 5.76 -14.58 -7.50
C GLY A 144 5.95 -13.93 -8.87
N LEU A 145 5.57 -14.58 -9.99
CA LEU A 145 5.63 -13.97 -11.33
C LEU A 145 4.67 -12.77 -11.38
N PRO A 146 5.09 -11.51 -11.18
CA PRO A 146 4.15 -10.41 -11.12
C PRO A 146 3.80 -10.05 -12.56
N GLN A 147 2.51 -9.87 -12.86
CA GLN A 147 2.20 -9.05 -14.02
C GLN A 147 2.70 -7.63 -13.73
N PRO A 148 3.35 -6.97 -14.71
CA PRO A 148 3.84 -5.61 -14.49
C PRO A 148 2.66 -4.70 -14.15
N LEU A 149 2.82 -3.91 -13.09
CA LEU A 149 1.89 -2.83 -12.77
C LEU A 149 2.05 -1.75 -13.82
N ARG A 150 1.00 -1.51 -14.60
CA ARG A 150 0.99 -0.43 -15.58
C ARG A 150 0.93 0.91 -14.86
N LEU A 151 1.94 1.75 -15.10
CA LEU A 151 2.03 3.10 -14.59
C LEU A 151 1.83 4.08 -15.76
N ASP A 152 0.62 4.63 -15.83
CA ASP A 152 0.22 5.62 -16.82
C ASP A 152 -0.10 6.98 -16.18
N LYS A 153 -0.53 7.94 -17.01
CA LYS A 153 -0.83 9.29 -16.55
C LYS A 153 -2.01 9.33 -15.56
N ALA A 154 -3.02 8.47 -15.75
CA ALA A 154 -4.19 8.45 -14.88
C ALA A 154 -3.83 7.94 -13.48
N VAL A 155 -2.98 6.90 -13.40
CA VAL A 155 -2.48 6.39 -12.13
C VAL A 155 -1.67 7.45 -11.37
N LEU A 156 -0.72 8.11 -12.04
CA LEU A 156 0.09 9.15 -11.40
C LEU A 156 -0.76 10.34 -10.93
N GLU A 157 -1.77 10.71 -11.71
CA GLU A 157 -2.72 11.75 -11.36
C GLU A 157 -3.58 11.37 -10.14
N ASP A 158 -4.03 10.12 -10.04
CA ASP A 158 -4.76 9.61 -8.86
C ASP A 158 -3.88 9.66 -7.59
N ILE A 159 -2.62 9.24 -7.70
CA ILE A 159 -1.64 9.35 -6.59
C ILE A 159 -1.46 10.82 -6.20
N ARG A 160 -1.33 11.72 -7.18
CA ARG A 160 -1.16 13.15 -6.94
C ARG A 160 -2.34 13.75 -6.18
N GLN A 161 -3.55 13.53 -6.67
CA GLN A 161 -4.79 14.03 -6.04
C GLN A 161 -4.97 13.48 -4.63
N THR A 162 -4.63 12.21 -4.42
CA THR A 162 -4.67 11.58 -3.10
C THR A 162 -3.66 12.22 -2.15
N GLY A 163 -2.43 12.48 -2.61
CA GLY A 163 -1.39 13.16 -1.84
C GLY A 163 -1.76 14.61 -1.50
N GLU A 164 -2.39 15.33 -2.42
CA GLU A 164 -2.90 16.68 -2.15
C GLU A 164 -4.01 16.67 -1.11
N SER A 165 -4.90 15.67 -1.13
CA SER A 165 -5.96 15.52 -0.13
C SER A 165 -5.37 15.19 1.24
N LEU A 166 -4.35 14.33 1.29
CA LEU A 166 -3.57 14.05 2.51
C LEU A 166 -2.92 15.31 3.09
N ALA A 167 -2.37 16.18 2.23
CA ALA A 167 -1.71 17.42 2.65
C ALA A 167 -2.69 18.49 3.15
N LYS A 168 -3.94 18.49 2.66
CA LYS A 168 -5.01 19.42 3.07
C LYS A 168 -5.73 19.01 4.36
N LEU A 169 -5.52 17.79 4.84
CA LEU A 169 -6.17 17.28 6.03
C LEU A 169 -5.70 18.06 7.27
N ASP A 170 -6.62 18.75 7.97
CA ASP A 170 -6.33 19.39 9.25
C ASP A 170 -5.85 18.33 10.27
N THR A 171 -4.58 18.42 10.66
CA THR A 171 -3.91 17.39 11.48
C THR A 171 -4.41 17.34 12.91
N GLU A 172 -4.96 18.43 13.44
CA GLU A 172 -5.50 18.48 14.80
C GLU A 172 -6.95 18.01 14.81
N ARG A 173 -7.78 18.58 13.94
CA ARG A 173 -9.21 18.23 13.87
C ARG A 173 -9.43 16.81 13.37
N HIS A 174 -8.69 16.39 12.34
CA HIS A 174 -8.84 15.08 11.71
C HIS A 174 -7.75 14.09 12.14
N LYS A 175 -7.12 14.31 13.29
CA LYS A 175 -6.13 13.42 13.88
C LYS A 175 -6.52 11.94 13.83
N PRO A 176 -7.78 11.53 14.09
CA PRO A 176 -8.12 10.12 14.03
C PRO A 176 -8.03 9.54 12.62
N ILE A 177 -8.46 10.28 11.59
CA ILE A 177 -8.36 9.86 10.18
C ILE A 177 -6.88 9.71 9.80
N ARG A 178 -6.05 10.70 10.16
CA ARG A 178 -4.60 10.65 9.90
C ARG A 178 -3.95 9.42 10.54
N ALA A 179 -4.25 9.16 11.81
CA ALA A 179 -3.73 7.99 12.52
C ALA A 179 -4.17 6.67 11.87
N THR A 180 -5.40 6.59 11.35
CA THR A 180 -5.87 5.38 10.67
C THR A 180 -5.23 5.18 9.30
N ILE A 181 -4.91 6.25 8.57
CA ILE A 181 -4.12 6.17 7.33
C ILE A 181 -2.72 5.64 7.63
N GLU A 182 -2.06 6.15 8.67
CA GLU A 182 -0.72 5.69 9.10
C GLU A 182 -0.74 4.24 9.58
N MET A 183 -1.79 3.83 10.30
CA MET A 183 -2.05 2.44 10.67
C MET A 183 -2.18 1.55 9.44
N ASN A 184 -2.99 1.95 8.45
CA ASN A 184 -3.19 1.19 7.22
C ASN A 184 -1.89 1.08 6.40
N TYR A 185 -1.14 2.17 6.28
CA TYR A 185 0.17 2.17 5.62
C TYR A 185 1.15 1.23 6.30
N SER A 186 1.20 1.23 7.65
CA SER A 186 2.05 0.32 8.42
C SER A 186 1.61 -1.15 8.28
N LEU A 187 0.30 -1.39 8.15
CA LEU A 187 -0.25 -2.73 7.95
C LEU A 187 0.14 -3.31 6.58
N ALA A 188 0.37 -2.47 5.56
CA ALA A 188 0.76 -2.88 4.22
C ALA A 188 2.06 -3.70 4.16
N ASP A 189 2.93 -3.53 5.16
CA ASP A 189 4.16 -4.29 5.31
C ASP A 189 3.91 -5.73 5.79
N MET A 190 2.80 -5.97 6.50
CA MET A 190 2.42 -7.29 7.00
C MET A 190 1.71 -8.15 5.94
N GLY A 191 1.03 -7.53 4.98
CA GLY A 191 0.23 -8.24 3.97
C GLY A 191 1.03 -8.97 2.88
N PHE A 192 2.37 -9.00 2.98
CA PHE A 192 3.27 -9.56 1.96
C PHE A 192 3.78 -10.96 2.27
N PHE A 193 3.42 -11.52 3.43
CA PHE A 193 3.78 -12.89 3.73
C PHE A 193 2.81 -13.88 3.08
N ASP A 194 3.39 -14.97 2.60
CA ASP A 194 2.79 -16.02 1.77
C ASP A 194 1.52 -16.63 2.40
N GLN A 195 0.60 -17.06 1.53
CA GLN A 195 -0.79 -17.44 1.82
C GLN A 195 -0.98 -18.76 2.58
N GLY A 196 0.03 -19.19 3.33
CA GLY A 196 0.02 -20.43 4.12
C GLY A 196 0.30 -20.26 5.61
N SER A 197 0.67 -19.07 6.08
CA SER A 197 1.02 -18.81 7.50
C SER A 197 -0.10 -18.08 8.24
N GLY A 198 -0.16 -18.23 9.58
CA GLY A 198 -1.10 -17.50 10.44
C GLY A 198 -0.99 -15.97 10.39
N GLU A 199 -0.05 -15.42 9.62
CA GLU A 199 0.15 -13.98 9.41
C GLU A 199 -1.01 -13.35 8.61
N VAL A 200 -1.67 -14.11 7.72
CA VAL A 200 -2.85 -13.62 6.97
C VAL A 200 -3.99 -13.25 7.93
N ARG A 201 -4.18 -14.01 9.01
CA ARG A 201 -5.22 -13.76 10.02
C ARG A 201 -5.00 -12.45 10.78
N LEU A 202 -3.75 -12.17 11.16
CA LEU A 202 -3.42 -10.91 11.82
C LEU A 202 -3.59 -9.72 10.87
N PHE A 203 -3.22 -9.90 9.59
CA PHE A 203 -3.46 -8.90 8.56
C PHE A 203 -4.96 -8.61 8.37
N VAL A 204 -5.81 -9.64 8.30
CA VAL A 204 -7.27 -9.52 8.27
C VAL A 204 -7.80 -8.76 9.49
N LEU A 205 -7.36 -9.11 10.71
CA LEU A 205 -7.73 -8.38 11.92
C LEU A 205 -7.29 -6.91 11.86
N GLY A 206 -6.10 -6.64 11.32
CA GLY A 206 -5.61 -5.29 11.09
C GLY A 206 -6.51 -4.49 10.14
N LEU A 207 -6.98 -5.10 9.06
CA LEU A 207 -7.90 -4.46 8.10
C LEU A 207 -9.25 -4.14 8.75
N PHE A 208 -9.81 -5.06 9.55
CA PHE A 208 -10.98 -4.75 10.37
C PHE A 208 -10.69 -3.61 11.34
N GLY A 209 -9.52 -3.58 11.98
CA GLY A 209 -9.10 -2.50 12.86
C GLY A 209 -9.04 -1.13 12.15
N VAL A 210 -8.56 -1.09 10.90
CA VAL A 210 -8.57 0.12 10.07
C VAL A 210 -10.00 0.60 9.81
N ILE A 211 -10.89 -0.30 9.39
CA ILE A 211 -12.30 0.03 9.13
C ILE A 211 -12.99 0.50 10.42
N GLU A 212 -12.85 -0.27 11.51
CA GLU A 212 -13.43 0.03 12.82
C GLU A 212 -12.95 1.39 13.35
N SER A 213 -11.64 1.67 13.23
CA SER A 213 -11.04 2.93 13.69
C SER A 213 -11.61 4.17 12.99
N LEU A 214 -12.06 4.04 11.73
CA LEU A 214 -12.67 5.15 10.99
C LEU A 214 -14.13 5.38 11.37
N ILE A 215 -14.94 4.32 11.41
CA ILE A 215 -16.40 4.47 11.41
C ILE A 215 -17.11 3.94 12.65
N THR A 216 -16.40 3.32 13.60
CA THR A 216 -17.02 2.80 14.83
C THR A 216 -16.65 3.60 16.07
N HIS A 217 -17.52 3.50 17.08
CA HIS A 217 -17.29 4.00 18.42
C HIS A 217 -17.46 2.87 19.44
N SER A 218 -16.99 3.10 20.67
CA SER A 218 -17.16 2.15 21.77
C SER A 218 -18.65 1.92 22.04
N PRO A 219 -19.16 0.68 21.92
CA PRO A 219 -20.57 0.38 22.15
C PRO A 219 -21.10 0.97 23.46
N LYS A 220 -22.19 1.74 23.39
CA LYS A 220 -22.97 2.10 24.58
C LYS A 220 -23.73 0.85 25.04
N ALA A 221 -23.79 0.63 26.35
CA ALA A 221 -24.31 -0.61 26.93
C ALA A 221 -25.67 -1.02 26.33
N GLY A 222 -25.73 -2.23 25.74
CA GLY A 222 -26.97 -2.98 25.47
C GLY A 222 -27.44 -3.09 24.01
N HIS A 223 -27.23 -2.08 23.15
CA HIS A 223 -27.94 -2.06 21.85
C HIS A 223 -27.09 -1.77 20.60
N ASP A 224 -25.84 -1.33 20.74
CA ASP A 224 -25.05 -0.89 19.59
C ASP A 224 -23.77 -1.71 19.40
N SER A 225 -23.94 -2.96 18.97
CA SER A 225 -22.79 -3.84 18.67
C SER A 225 -21.98 -3.32 17.48
N LEU A 226 -20.67 -3.62 17.45
CA LEU A 226 -19.80 -3.27 16.31
C LEU A 226 -20.37 -3.77 14.97
N THR A 227 -20.93 -4.98 14.95
CA THR A 227 -21.59 -5.54 13.77
C THR A 227 -22.76 -4.67 13.30
N HIS A 228 -23.57 -4.15 14.22
CA HIS A 228 -24.69 -3.26 13.89
C HIS A 228 -24.21 -1.91 13.35
N GLN A 229 -23.21 -1.30 14.01
CA GLN A 229 -22.61 -0.04 13.55
C GLN A 229 -22.06 -0.17 12.13
N ILE A 230 -21.29 -1.24 11.86
CA ILE A 230 -20.64 -1.43 10.57
C ILE A 230 -21.66 -1.66 9.46
N LYS A 231 -22.64 -2.53 9.66
CA LYS A 231 -23.69 -2.77 8.66
C LYS A 231 -24.40 -1.48 8.26
N THR A 232 -24.85 -0.73 9.27
CA THR A 232 -25.60 0.51 9.05
C THR A 232 -24.75 1.56 8.34
N LYS A 233 -23.54 1.81 8.83
CA LYS A 233 -22.66 2.86 8.31
C LYS A 233 -22.06 2.48 6.96
N MET A 234 -21.64 1.24 6.75
CA MET A 234 -21.12 0.79 5.46
C MET A 234 -22.18 0.83 4.37
N ASN A 235 -23.44 0.48 4.65
CA ASN A 235 -24.51 0.64 3.65
C ASN A 235 -24.74 2.10 3.25
N LEU A 236 -24.67 3.02 4.22
CA LEU A 236 -24.80 4.46 3.95
C LEU A 236 -23.62 4.99 3.14
N LEU A 237 -22.40 4.64 3.54
CA LEU A 237 -21.16 5.06 2.89
C LEU A 237 -21.04 4.47 1.49
N ASN A 238 -21.42 3.21 1.29
CA ASN A 238 -21.40 2.54 0.00
C ASN A 238 -22.24 3.26 -1.07
N ARG A 239 -23.32 3.93 -0.65
CA ARG A 239 -24.17 4.75 -1.55
C ARG A 239 -23.56 6.12 -1.87
N ARG A 240 -22.52 6.53 -1.15
CA ARG A 240 -21.83 7.83 -1.29
C ARG A 240 -20.43 7.72 -1.90
N PHE A 241 -19.88 6.51 -2.01
CA PHE A 241 -18.66 6.27 -2.76
C PHE A 241 -18.87 6.60 -4.24
N ASP A 242 -17.82 7.11 -4.88
CA ASP A 242 -17.83 7.35 -6.34
C ASP A 242 -17.98 6.02 -7.09
N GLU A 243 -17.33 4.99 -6.54
CA GLU A 243 -17.45 3.59 -6.96
C GLU A 243 -17.99 2.77 -5.79
N PRO A 244 -19.22 2.25 -5.86
CA PRO A 244 -19.74 1.34 -4.86
C PRO A 244 -18.83 0.12 -4.66
N LEU A 245 -18.81 -0.41 -3.45
CA LEU A 245 -18.11 -1.64 -3.13
C LEU A 245 -18.63 -2.79 -3.99
N ASP A 246 -17.69 -3.49 -4.62
CA ASP A 246 -17.97 -4.67 -5.41
C ASP A 246 -18.07 -5.92 -4.53
N TYR A 247 -19.29 -6.40 -4.34
CA TYR A 247 -19.58 -7.62 -3.59
C TYR A 247 -19.58 -8.88 -4.48
N SER A 248 -19.36 -8.76 -5.80
CA SER A 248 -19.40 -9.92 -6.72
C SER A 248 -18.24 -10.90 -6.50
N CYS A 249 -17.23 -10.51 -5.71
CA CYS A 249 -16.18 -11.41 -5.26
C CYS A 249 -16.72 -12.52 -4.32
N PHE A 250 -17.88 -12.32 -3.68
CA PHE A 250 -18.55 -13.30 -2.83
C PHE A 250 -19.60 -14.12 -3.59
N ASP A 251 -20.25 -15.06 -2.90
CA ASP A 251 -21.47 -15.69 -3.42
C ASP A 251 -22.68 -14.77 -3.18
N ASP A 252 -23.77 -15.00 -3.93
CA ASP A 252 -24.96 -14.15 -3.90
C ASP A 252 -25.50 -13.95 -2.47
N GLY A 253 -25.60 -12.69 -2.07
CA GLY A 253 -26.16 -12.28 -0.79
C GLY A 253 -26.27 -10.76 -0.68
N PRO A 254 -27.28 -10.24 0.05
CA PRO A 254 -27.37 -8.80 0.27
C PRO A 254 -26.18 -8.32 1.13
N PRO A 255 -25.70 -7.07 0.95
CA PRO A 255 -24.56 -6.52 1.68
C PRO A 255 -24.64 -6.72 3.20
N ASP A 256 -25.83 -6.56 3.79
CA ASP A 256 -26.06 -6.79 5.22
C ASP A 256 -25.72 -8.20 5.70
N THR A 257 -26.03 -9.20 4.89
CA THR A 257 -25.71 -10.60 5.20
C THR A 257 -24.21 -10.82 5.07
N LEU A 258 -23.58 -10.29 4.03
CA LEU A 258 -22.14 -10.42 3.80
C LEU A 258 -21.34 -9.78 4.94
N TRP A 259 -21.71 -8.58 5.37
CA TRP A 259 -21.09 -7.92 6.53
C TRP A 259 -21.28 -8.70 7.83
N SER A 260 -22.47 -9.29 8.07
CA SER A 260 -22.67 -10.19 9.20
C SER A 260 -21.73 -11.41 9.17
N ARG A 261 -21.47 -11.97 7.98
CA ARG A 261 -20.55 -13.11 7.81
C ARG A 261 -19.10 -12.71 7.99
N LEU A 262 -18.69 -11.56 7.44
CA LEU A 262 -17.36 -10.97 7.64
C LEU A 262 -17.06 -10.76 9.13
N TYR A 263 -18.03 -10.26 9.90
CA TYR A 263 -17.87 -10.07 11.34
C TYR A 263 -17.86 -11.38 12.14
N SER A 264 -18.63 -12.38 11.72
CA SER A 264 -18.52 -13.73 12.30
C SER A 264 -17.14 -14.34 12.06
N TYR A 265 -16.56 -14.12 10.88
CA TYR A 265 -15.20 -14.52 10.52
C TYR A 265 -14.15 -13.78 11.37
N ARG A 266 -14.22 -12.45 11.46
CA ARG A 266 -13.37 -11.64 12.37
C ARG A 266 -13.39 -12.16 13.80
N SER A 267 -14.58 -12.40 14.34
CA SER A 267 -14.75 -12.93 15.70
C SER A 267 -14.11 -14.31 15.87
N ALA A 268 -14.31 -15.22 14.90
CA ALA A 268 -13.67 -16.53 14.93
C ALA A 268 -12.14 -16.42 15.00
N ILE A 269 -11.53 -15.57 14.17
CA ILE A 269 -10.07 -15.35 14.18
C ILE A 269 -9.60 -14.75 15.51
N ALA A 270 -10.29 -13.72 16.01
CA ALA A 270 -9.90 -13.02 17.23
C ALA A 270 -9.89 -13.94 18.48
N HIS A 271 -10.71 -14.98 18.49
CA HIS A 271 -10.75 -15.99 19.56
C HIS A 271 -9.86 -17.21 19.28
N GLY A 272 -9.00 -17.16 18.26
CA GLY A 272 -8.12 -18.27 17.88
C GLY A 272 -8.83 -19.44 17.18
N GLY A 273 -10.10 -19.26 16.83
CA GLY A 273 -10.88 -20.25 16.07
C GLY A 273 -10.49 -20.32 14.59
N GLN A 274 -11.09 -21.28 13.89
CA GLN A 274 -10.98 -21.42 12.44
C GLN A 274 -12.26 -20.98 11.74
N ALA A 275 -12.08 -20.41 10.55
CA ALA A 275 -13.19 -20.05 9.70
C ALA A 275 -13.74 -21.30 9.00
N ASP A 276 -15.04 -21.51 9.12
CA ASP A 276 -15.76 -22.58 8.42
C ASP A 276 -16.25 -22.09 7.05
N PHE A 277 -15.33 -22.07 6.06
CA PHE A 277 -15.64 -21.76 4.66
C PHE A 277 -16.40 -22.90 3.94
N GLY A 278 -16.55 -24.07 4.56
CA GLY A 278 -17.42 -25.14 4.07
C GLY A 278 -18.87 -25.04 4.54
N GLY A 279 -19.13 -24.22 5.56
CA GLY A 279 -20.44 -24.04 6.16
C GLY A 279 -20.75 -22.57 6.41
N LYS A 280 -20.65 -22.11 7.67
CA LYS A 280 -21.22 -20.81 8.05
C LYS A 280 -20.58 -19.60 7.36
N HIS A 281 -19.38 -19.72 6.80
CA HIS A 281 -18.69 -18.66 6.05
C HIS A 281 -18.57 -18.97 4.56
N GLN A 282 -19.26 -20.00 4.04
CA GLN A 282 -19.15 -20.43 2.64
C GLN A 282 -19.33 -19.29 1.64
N VAL A 283 -20.28 -18.39 1.89
CA VAL A 283 -20.54 -17.24 1.01
C VAL A 283 -19.35 -16.29 0.85
N LEU A 284 -18.37 -16.35 1.77
CA LEU A 284 -17.15 -15.56 1.71
C LEU A 284 -16.05 -16.22 0.84
N LYS A 285 -16.29 -17.44 0.36
CA LYS A 285 -15.39 -18.31 -0.41
C LYS A 285 -14.15 -18.73 0.37
N ASP A 286 -13.16 -17.85 0.48
CA ASP A 286 -11.88 -18.14 1.12
C ASP A 286 -11.25 -16.89 1.76
N GLU A 287 -10.19 -17.13 2.55
CA GLU A 287 -9.46 -16.07 3.26
C GLU A 287 -8.81 -15.05 2.30
N ARG A 288 -8.39 -15.48 1.11
CA ARG A 288 -7.82 -14.58 0.09
C ARG A 288 -8.86 -13.61 -0.45
N THR A 289 -10.06 -14.09 -0.74
CA THR A 289 -11.19 -13.31 -1.23
C THR A 289 -11.59 -12.27 -0.18
N VAL A 290 -11.75 -12.69 1.08
CA VAL A 290 -12.03 -11.78 2.19
C VAL A 290 -10.94 -10.73 2.35
N THR A 291 -9.67 -11.13 2.36
CA THR A 291 -8.54 -10.20 2.52
C THR A 291 -8.50 -9.17 1.40
N THR A 292 -8.72 -9.61 0.16
CA THR A 292 -8.75 -8.73 -1.02
C THR A 292 -9.89 -7.72 -0.92
N PHE A 293 -11.09 -8.19 -0.56
CA PHE A 293 -12.27 -7.33 -0.37
C PHE A 293 -12.07 -6.32 0.77
N LEU A 294 -11.52 -6.76 1.92
CA LEU A 294 -11.28 -5.88 3.06
C LEU A 294 -10.21 -4.82 2.76
N ARG A 295 -9.15 -5.18 2.02
CA ARG A 295 -8.13 -4.21 1.58
C ARG A 295 -8.72 -3.17 0.66
N TYR A 296 -9.52 -3.60 -0.32
CA TYR A 296 -10.24 -2.67 -1.20
C TYR A 296 -11.17 -1.74 -0.40
N THR A 297 -11.96 -2.32 0.51
CA THR A 297 -12.90 -1.58 1.36
C THR A 297 -12.19 -0.56 2.25
N ALA A 298 -11.09 -0.94 2.90
CA ALA A 298 -10.30 -0.04 3.74
C ALA A 298 -9.77 1.15 2.95
N LYS A 299 -9.23 0.93 1.73
CA LYS A 299 -8.77 2.01 0.85
C LYS A 299 -9.91 2.92 0.41
N ALA A 300 -11.03 2.36 -0.06
CA ALA A 300 -12.18 3.13 -0.48
C ALA A 300 -12.69 4.03 0.66
N LEU A 301 -12.76 3.48 1.87
CA LEU A 301 -13.18 4.22 3.06
C LEU A 301 -12.18 5.33 3.46
N LEU A 302 -10.87 5.05 3.40
CA LEU A 302 -9.83 6.04 3.68
C LEU A 302 -9.82 7.17 2.65
N ARG A 303 -9.98 6.86 1.36
CA ARG A 303 -10.12 7.86 0.30
C ARG A 303 -11.37 8.71 0.51
N TYR A 304 -12.49 8.09 0.87
CA TYR A 304 -13.70 8.82 1.21
C TYR A 304 -13.51 9.73 2.43
N ALA A 305 -12.79 9.27 3.46
CA ALA A 305 -12.44 10.07 4.63
C ALA A 305 -11.52 11.24 4.32
N LEU A 306 -10.68 11.17 3.27
CA LEU A 306 -9.91 12.32 2.80
C LEU A 306 -10.78 13.36 2.08
N ARG A 307 -11.85 12.91 1.41
CA ARG A 307 -12.77 13.79 0.68
C ARG A 307 -13.79 14.47 1.60
N GLU A 308 -14.36 13.70 2.52
CA GLU A 308 -15.44 14.12 3.43
C GLU A 308 -15.05 13.85 4.90
N PRO A 309 -13.96 14.45 5.41
CA PRO A 309 -13.40 14.09 6.71
C PRO A 309 -14.35 14.38 7.87
N ASP A 310 -15.05 15.51 7.83
CA ASP A 310 -16.01 15.91 8.86
C ASP A 310 -17.19 14.93 8.96
N LEU A 311 -17.73 14.51 7.82
CA LEU A 311 -18.81 13.52 7.78
C LEU A 311 -18.37 12.18 8.35
N VAL A 312 -17.13 11.73 8.10
CA VAL A 312 -16.62 10.48 8.67
C VAL A 312 -16.48 10.59 10.19
N LEU A 313 -16.02 11.73 10.71
CA LEU A 313 -15.96 11.98 12.16
C LEU A 313 -17.36 12.01 12.79
N ASP A 314 -18.33 12.66 12.14
CA ASP A 314 -19.73 12.69 12.61
C ASP A 314 -20.34 11.29 12.60
N LEU A 315 -20.13 10.52 11.53
CA LEU A 315 -20.57 9.13 11.42
C LEU A 315 -19.93 8.27 12.50
N ARG A 316 -18.66 8.49 12.84
CA ARG A 316 -17.99 7.76 13.92
C ARG A 316 -18.65 8.05 15.27
N ALA A 317 -19.00 9.31 15.55
CA ALA A 317 -19.58 9.74 16.82
C ALA A 317 -21.04 9.29 17.03
N CYS A 318 -21.76 8.99 15.94
CA CYS A 318 -23.10 8.41 15.93
C CYS A 318 -23.08 6.92 16.33
#